data_AF-A0A7S4GB55-F1
#
_entry.id   AF-A0A7S4GB55-F1
#
_cell.length_a   1.000
_cell.length_b   1.000
_cell.length_c   1.000
_cell.angle_alpha   90.00
_cell.angle_beta   90.00
_cell.angle_gamma   90.00
#
_symmetry.space_group_name_H-M   'P 1'
#
loop_
_entity.id
_entity.type
_entity.pdbx_description
1 polymer ?
#
loop_
_entity_poly.entity_id
_entity_poly.type
_entity_poly.pdbx_seq_one_letter_code
_entity_poly.pdbx_strand_id
1 'polypeptide(L)'
;EEFNKRKPPKVVDFNEASVIKCLERRGQPLLAVEPWMEGKFNKYSNNYGFVSYDDRNTPQAFSHFTYCHSGGKLLICDIQGVGDKYTDPQIHSRDGKGFGKGNLGYEGMLKFFQSHRCNSICKFLNLPAHQPKQPDKPSVPLDLPPNAEGERKRGDSNNEPHKFGNPTSSHPIDFKLLGLSSD
;
A
#
# COMPACT_ATOMS: atom_id res chain seq x y z
N GLU A 1 13.52 -9.46 -2.72
CA GLU A 1 14.97 -9.72 -2.68
C GLU A 1 15.85 -8.47 -2.74
N GLU A 2 15.75 -7.63 -3.78
CA GLU A 2 16.61 -6.43 -3.94
C GLU A 2 16.59 -5.47 -2.74
N PHE A 3 15.43 -5.29 -2.10
CA PHE A 3 15.32 -4.52 -0.86
C PHE A 3 16.19 -5.12 0.27
N ASN A 4 16.17 -6.45 0.43
CA ASN A 4 16.93 -7.14 1.47
C ASN A 4 18.44 -7.08 1.23
N LYS A 5 18.88 -7.03 -0.04
CA LYS A 5 20.31 -6.83 -0.39
C LYS A 5 20.86 -5.52 0.15
N ARG A 6 20.00 -4.51 0.39
CA ARG A 6 20.37 -3.23 1.04
C ARG A 6 20.56 -3.34 2.56
N LYS A 7 20.40 -4.55 3.13
CA LYS A 7 20.53 -4.85 4.57
C LYS A 7 19.73 -3.88 5.47
N PRO A 8 18.42 -3.68 5.20
CA PRO A 8 17.57 -2.88 6.06
C PRO A 8 17.48 -3.49 7.47
N PRO A 9 17.09 -2.71 8.50
CA PRO A 9 16.95 -3.23 9.87
C PRO A 9 16.00 -4.43 9.99
N LYS A 10 15.02 -4.54 9.09
CA LYS A 10 14.13 -5.69 8.95
C LYS A 10 14.06 -6.09 7.49
N VAL A 11 14.33 -7.36 7.21
CA VAL A 11 14.10 -7.96 5.90
C VAL A 11 12.59 -8.16 5.67
N VAL A 12 12.19 -8.18 4.40
CA VAL A 12 10.81 -8.44 4.00
C VAL A 12 10.74 -9.67 3.12
N ASP A 13 9.61 -10.35 3.13
CA ASP A 13 9.33 -11.51 2.29
C ASP A 13 7.90 -11.44 1.73
N PHE A 14 7.65 -12.10 0.61
CA PHE A 14 6.30 -12.24 0.04
C PHE A 14 5.90 -13.70 0.02
N ASN A 15 4.66 -13.98 0.42
CA ASN A 15 4.11 -15.30 0.38
C ASN A 15 4.02 -15.79 -1.07
N GLU A 16 4.33 -17.07 -1.30
CA GLU A 16 4.22 -17.65 -2.63
C GLU A 16 2.75 -17.78 -3.04
N ALA A 17 2.42 -17.27 -4.22
CA ALA A 17 1.10 -17.40 -4.81
C ALA A 17 1.12 -18.41 -5.97
N SER A 18 0.06 -19.21 -6.08
CA SER A 18 -0.10 -20.21 -7.13
C SER A 18 -1.51 -20.18 -7.71
N VAL A 19 -1.65 -20.56 -8.99
CA VAL A 19 -2.94 -20.84 -9.62
C VAL A 19 -3.16 -22.34 -9.61
N ILE A 20 -4.31 -22.78 -9.10
CA ILE A 20 -4.77 -24.16 -9.27
C ILE A 20 -6.05 -24.20 -10.11
N LYS A 21 -6.18 -25.23 -10.94
CA LYS A 21 -7.42 -25.53 -11.67
C LYS A 21 -8.17 -26.65 -10.95
N CYS A 22 -9.39 -26.40 -10.48
CA CYS A 22 -10.20 -27.39 -9.80
C CYS A 22 -10.89 -28.32 -10.81
N LEU A 23 -10.21 -29.37 -11.25
CA LEU A 23 -10.69 -30.27 -12.31
C LEU A 23 -12.02 -30.97 -11.99
N GLU A 24 -12.28 -31.23 -10.71
CA GLU A 24 -13.46 -31.98 -10.23
C GLU A 24 -14.71 -31.10 -10.06
N ARG A 25 -14.57 -29.76 -10.08
CA ARG A 25 -15.71 -28.84 -9.93
C ARG A 25 -16.32 -28.51 -11.30
N ARG A 26 -17.65 -28.44 -11.38
CA ARG A 26 -18.35 -28.02 -12.62
C ARG A 26 -17.81 -26.66 -13.08
N GLY A 27 -17.45 -26.57 -14.36
CA GLY A 27 -16.83 -25.38 -14.95
C GLY A 27 -15.34 -25.22 -14.69
N GLN A 28 -14.71 -26.15 -13.96
CA GLN A 28 -13.28 -26.23 -13.70
C GLN A 28 -12.63 -24.88 -13.34
N PRO A 29 -13.09 -24.21 -12.27
CA PRO A 29 -12.64 -22.87 -11.92
C PRO A 29 -11.14 -22.83 -11.62
N LEU A 30 -10.53 -21.68 -11.91
CA LEU A 30 -9.18 -21.34 -11.47
C LEU A 30 -9.26 -20.63 -10.12
N LEU A 31 -8.41 -21.03 -9.18
CA LEU A 31 -8.29 -20.42 -7.86
C LEU A 31 -6.86 -19.93 -7.66
N ALA A 32 -6.71 -18.74 -7.09
CA ALA A 32 -5.46 -18.32 -6.48
C ALA A 32 -5.36 -18.93 -5.09
N VAL A 33 -4.21 -19.51 -4.76
CA VAL A 33 -3.93 -20.12 -3.46
C VAL A 33 -2.56 -19.69 -2.96
N GLU A 34 -2.44 -19.60 -1.64
CA GLU A 34 -1.23 -19.18 -0.94
C GLU A 34 -1.09 -20.01 0.35
N PRO A 35 0.14 -20.26 0.84
CA PRO A 35 0.36 -20.87 2.14
C PRO A 35 -0.31 -20.07 3.26
N TRP A 36 -0.87 -20.76 4.25
CA TRP A 36 -1.40 -20.10 5.45
C TRP A 36 -0.31 -19.31 6.18
N MET A 37 -0.66 -18.12 6.67
CA MET A 37 0.22 -17.28 7.48
C MET A 37 -0.24 -17.29 8.93
N GLU A 38 0.59 -17.84 9.82
CA GLU A 38 0.29 -17.86 11.25
C GLU A 38 0.61 -16.52 11.93
N GLY A 39 -0.40 -15.90 12.54
CA GLY A 39 -0.28 -14.70 13.37
C GLY A 39 -1.30 -13.62 13.05
N LYS A 40 -1.12 -12.42 13.63
CA LYS A 40 -2.04 -11.29 13.42
C LYS A 40 -1.81 -10.66 12.04
N PHE A 41 -2.81 -10.78 11.18
CA PHE A 41 -2.83 -10.11 9.89
C PHE A 41 -3.05 -8.60 10.06
N ASN A 42 -2.21 -7.78 9.43
CA ASN A 42 -2.34 -6.33 9.41
C ASN A 42 -2.21 -5.81 7.96
N LYS A 43 -3.01 -4.78 7.64
CA LYS A 43 -2.91 -4.01 6.40
C LYS A 43 -2.19 -2.70 6.70
N TYR A 44 -0.98 -2.52 6.16
CA TYR A 44 -0.10 -1.38 6.49
C TYR A 44 -0.30 -0.18 5.55
N SER A 45 -0.77 -0.43 4.33
CA SER A 45 -1.18 0.59 3.37
C SER A 45 -2.28 0.04 2.47
N ASN A 46 -2.98 0.90 1.72
CA ASN A 46 -3.79 0.45 0.58
C ASN A 46 -3.17 0.91 -0.76
N ASN A 47 -3.89 0.67 -1.86
CA ASN A 47 -3.49 1.07 -3.20
C ASN A 47 -3.90 2.50 -3.60
N TYR A 48 -4.52 3.28 -2.71
CA TYR A 48 -5.01 4.65 -2.97
C TYR A 48 -4.61 5.65 -1.88
N GLY A 49 -3.41 5.49 -1.32
CA GLY A 49 -2.79 6.48 -0.44
C GLY A 49 -3.15 6.39 1.05
N PHE A 50 -3.91 5.39 1.49
CA PHE A 50 -4.07 5.12 2.92
C PHE A 50 -2.79 4.53 3.51
N VAL A 51 -2.42 4.99 4.70
CA VAL A 51 -1.34 4.44 5.53
C VAL A 51 -1.95 4.11 6.88
N SER A 52 -1.68 2.90 7.39
CA SER A 52 -2.13 2.51 8.73
C SER A 52 -1.52 3.41 9.81
N TYR A 53 -2.24 3.60 10.91
CA TYR A 53 -1.72 4.27 12.11
C TYR A 53 -0.71 3.40 12.88
N ASP A 54 -0.52 2.14 12.50
CA ASP A 54 0.60 1.34 13.00
C ASP A 54 1.91 2.02 12.58
N ASP A 55 2.71 2.46 13.56
CA ASP A 55 3.98 3.20 13.42
C ASP A 55 5.13 2.37 12.79
N ARG A 56 4.82 1.47 11.86
CA ARG A 56 5.79 0.61 11.19
C ARG A 56 6.44 1.31 10.01
N ASN A 57 7.76 1.47 10.11
CA ASN A 57 8.57 2.11 9.08
C ASN A 57 8.81 1.23 7.84
N THR A 58 8.98 -0.09 8.01
CA THR A 58 9.43 -0.99 6.94
C THR A 58 8.47 -1.05 5.75
N PRO A 59 7.14 -1.23 5.91
CA PRO A 59 6.22 -1.30 4.76
C PRO A 59 6.27 -0.05 3.89
N GLN A 60 6.27 1.14 4.51
CA GLN A 60 6.31 2.42 3.81
C GLN A 60 7.65 2.65 3.10
N ALA A 61 8.77 2.32 3.75
CA ALA A 61 10.09 2.43 3.17
C ALA A 61 10.31 1.44 2.02
N PHE A 62 9.73 0.24 2.13
CA PHE A 62 9.74 -0.76 1.06
C PHE A 62 9.03 -0.22 -0.19
N SER A 63 7.80 0.29 -0.06
CA SER A 63 7.08 0.88 -1.20
C SER A 63 7.87 2.02 -1.85
N HIS A 64 8.41 2.96 -1.07
CA HIS A 64 9.24 4.04 -1.60
C HIS A 64 10.50 3.50 -2.30
N PHE A 65 11.18 2.50 -1.71
CA PHE A 65 12.32 1.85 -2.35
C PHE A 65 11.96 1.28 -3.73
N THR A 66 10.82 0.61 -3.88
CA THR A 66 10.43 0.03 -5.19
C THR A 66 10.26 1.09 -6.28
N TYR A 67 9.72 2.26 -5.93
CA TYR A 67 9.62 3.39 -6.84
C TYR A 67 10.99 3.90 -7.27
N CYS A 68 11.89 4.15 -6.32
CA CYS A 68 13.22 4.66 -6.62
C CYS A 68 14.05 3.64 -7.40
N HIS A 69 14.01 2.37 -6.99
CA HIS A 69 14.80 1.30 -7.61
C HIS A 69 14.38 1.03 -9.05
N SER A 70 13.07 1.16 -9.37
CA SER A 70 12.57 1.01 -10.73
C SER A 70 12.78 2.24 -11.63
N GLY A 71 13.40 3.30 -11.13
CA GLY A 71 13.51 4.58 -11.85
C GLY A 71 12.17 5.28 -12.04
N GLY A 72 11.25 5.12 -11.08
CA GLY A 72 9.92 5.69 -11.09
C GLY A 72 8.94 5.01 -12.07
N LYS A 73 9.23 3.77 -12.47
CA LYS A 73 8.39 3.01 -13.42
C LYS A 73 7.34 2.14 -12.74
N LEU A 74 7.65 1.61 -11.56
CA LEU A 74 6.80 0.70 -10.79
C LEU A 74 6.77 1.13 -9.33
N LEU A 75 5.63 0.96 -8.68
CA LEU A 75 5.47 1.15 -7.23
C LEU A 75 4.70 -0.06 -6.69
N ILE A 76 5.29 -0.77 -5.73
CA ILE A 76 4.60 -1.82 -4.99
C ILE A 76 3.97 -1.20 -3.74
N CYS A 77 2.66 -1.36 -3.59
CA CYS A 77 1.85 -0.85 -2.48
C CYS A 77 0.88 -1.95 -2.01
N ASP A 78 -0.16 -1.55 -1.27
CA ASP A 78 -1.08 -2.47 -0.60
C ASP A 78 -0.36 -3.51 0.27
N ILE A 79 0.66 -3.06 1.01
CA ILE A 79 1.48 -3.94 1.83
C ILE A 79 0.66 -4.43 3.03
N GLN A 80 0.47 -5.75 3.10
CA GLN A 80 -0.34 -6.42 4.10
C GLN A 80 0.20 -7.83 4.38
N GLY A 81 -0.03 -8.36 5.58
CA GLY A 81 0.43 -9.70 5.97
C GLY A 81 0.68 -9.83 7.47
N VAL A 82 1.53 -10.78 7.85
CA VAL A 82 1.90 -11.06 9.25
C VAL A 82 3.37 -10.69 9.46
N GLY A 83 3.63 -9.76 10.37
CA GLY A 83 4.99 -9.25 10.58
C GLY A 83 5.56 -8.63 9.30
N ASP A 84 6.73 -9.09 8.85
CA ASP A 84 7.38 -8.64 7.60
C ASP A 84 7.27 -9.66 6.46
N LYS A 85 6.42 -10.67 6.61
CA LYS A 85 5.98 -11.55 5.52
C LYS A 85 4.65 -11.01 4.99
N TYR A 86 4.67 -10.58 3.74
CA TYR A 86 3.57 -9.91 3.08
C TYR A 86 2.86 -10.81 2.08
N THR A 87 1.66 -10.45 1.66
CA THR A 87 0.93 -11.13 0.59
C THR A 87 0.01 -10.18 -0.17
N ASP A 88 -0.49 -10.63 -1.31
CA ASP A 88 -1.45 -9.91 -2.17
C ASP A 88 -1.11 -8.41 -2.37
N PRO A 89 0.09 -8.07 -2.88
CA PRO A 89 0.46 -6.69 -3.13
C PRO A 89 -0.25 -6.13 -4.36
N GLN A 90 -0.37 -4.81 -4.43
CA GLN A 90 -0.74 -4.10 -5.65
C GLN A 90 0.48 -3.41 -6.27
N ILE A 91 0.63 -3.53 -7.59
CA ILE A 91 1.63 -2.80 -8.36
C ILE A 91 0.96 -1.70 -9.17
N HIS A 92 1.44 -0.47 -9.01
CA HIS A 92 1.16 0.61 -9.94
C HIS A 92 2.30 0.68 -10.96
N SER A 93 1.96 0.77 -12.25
CA SER A 93 2.94 1.04 -13.32
C SER A 93 2.76 2.45 -13.85
N ARG A 94 3.84 3.11 -14.26
CA ARG A 94 3.76 4.50 -14.73
C ARG A 94 2.84 4.67 -15.96
N ASP A 95 2.75 3.65 -16.80
CA ASP A 95 1.91 3.61 -18.00
C ASP A 95 0.48 3.08 -17.73
N GLY A 96 0.18 2.65 -16.51
CA GLY A 96 -1.12 2.07 -16.12
C GLY A 96 -1.46 0.73 -16.77
N LYS A 97 -0.48 0.04 -17.39
CA LYS A 97 -0.69 -1.24 -18.06
C LYS A 97 -0.26 -2.42 -17.20
N GLY A 98 -0.99 -3.54 -17.33
CA GLY A 98 -0.71 -4.77 -16.59
C GLY A 98 -1.09 -4.69 -15.11
N PHE A 99 -0.70 -5.72 -14.34
CA PHE A 99 -0.85 -5.80 -12.88
C PHE A 99 -2.29 -5.73 -12.33
N GLY A 100 -3.26 -6.11 -13.16
CA GLY A 100 -4.66 -6.23 -12.77
C GLY A 100 -5.40 -4.89 -12.64
N LYS A 101 -6.68 -4.97 -12.27
CA LYS A 101 -7.59 -3.82 -12.21
C LYS A 101 -7.24 -2.80 -11.13
N GLY A 102 -6.46 -3.21 -10.12
CA GLY A 102 -6.03 -2.32 -9.04
C GLY A 102 -4.80 -1.47 -9.39
N ASN A 103 -4.23 -1.63 -10.59
CA ASN A 103 -3.20 -0.72 -11.11
C ASN A 103 -3.85 0.61 -11.49
N LEU A 104 -3.67 1.62 -10.64
CA LEU A 104 -4.20 2.97 -10.83
C LEU A 104 -3.17 3.89 -11.51
N GLY A 105 -2.16 3.30 -12.13
CA GLY A 105 -1.16 3.99 -12.91
C GLY A 105 -0.38 5.03 -12.12
N TYR A 106 -0.03 6.12 -12.81
CA TYR A 106 0.64 7.28 -12.21
C TYR A 106 -0.20 7.96 -11.11
N GLU A 107 -1.54 7.95 -11.21
CA GLU A 107 -2.40 8.53 -10.18
C GLU A 107 -2.24 7.80 -8.84
N GLY A 108 -2.24 6.46 -8.87
CA GLY A 108 -1.99 5.64 -7.68
C GLY A 108 -0.62 5.93 -7.05
N MET A 109 0.41 6.15 -7.88
CA MET A 109 1.74 6.56 -7.40
C MET A 109 1.70 7.92 -6.71
N LEU A 110 1.03 8.91 -7.31
CA LEU A 110 0.88 10.24 -6.70
C LEU A 110 0.17 10.16 -5.35
N LYS A 111 -0.89 9.35 -5.26
CA LYS A 111 -1.66 9.14 -4.03
C LYS A 111 -0.81 8.54 -2.91
N PHE A 112 0.04 7.56 -3.24
CA PHE A 112 1.01 7.03 -2.28
C PHE A 112 1.93 8.13 -1.76
N PHE A 113 2.53 8.93 -2.65
CA PHE A 113 3.47 9.97 -2.25
C PHE A 113 2.84 11.15 -1.49
N GLN A 114 1.57 11.46 -1.76
CA GLN A 114 0.81 12.48 -1.00
C GLN A 114 0.73 12.16 0.50
N SER A 115 0.57 10.89 0.86
CA SER A 115 0.51 10.46 2.26
C SER A 115 1.85 9.99 2.81
N HIS A 116 2.77 9.55 1.96
CA HIS A 116 4.08 9.05 2.37
C HIS A 116 4.89 10.10 3.15
N ARG A 117 5.37 9.70 4.32
CA ARG A 117 6.38 10.44 5.09
C ARG A 117 7.65 9.60 5.12
N CYS A 118 8.75 10.14 4.58
CA CYS A 118 10.03 9.47 4.69
C CYS A 118 10.39 9.22 6.17
N ASN A 119 10.77 8.00 6.48
CA ASN A 119 11.10 7.57 7.85
C ASN A 119 12.59 7.20 7.99
N SER A 120 12.99 6.67 9.14
CA SER A 120 14.38 6.30 9.43
C SER A 120 14.94 5.26 8.46
N ILE A 121 14.11 4.35 7.94
CA ILE A 121 14.53 3.34 6.97
C ILE A 121 14.70 3.95 5.58
N CYS A 122 13.83 4.89 5.17
CA CYS A 122 14.05 5.63 3.91
C CYS A 122 15.40 6.37 3.92
N LYS A 123 15.75 6.99 5.06
CA LYS A 123 17.03 7.66 5.26
C LYS A 123 18.21 6.68 5.28
N PHE A 124 18.07 5.57 5.99
CA PHE A 124 19.07 4.50 6.03
C PHE A 124 19.40 3.97 4.63
N LEU A 125 18.39 3.81 3.79
CA LEU A 125 18.52 3.36 2.40
C LEU A 125 18.99 4.46 1.42
N ASN A 126 19.22 5.68 1.91
CA ASN A 126 19.56 6.86 1.13
C ASN A 126 18.60 7.12 -0.04
N LEU A 127 17.30 6.96 0.20
CA LEU A 127 16.28 7.23 -0.81
C LEU A 127 16.10 8.75 -0.99
N PRO A 128 15.85 9.23 -2.23
CA PRO A 128 15.49 10.61 -2.47
C PRO A 128 14.37 11.07 -1.53
N ALA A 129 14.58 12.18 -0.83
CA ALA A 129 13.59 12.66 0.11
C ALA A 129 12.31 13.07 -0.62
N HIS A 130 11.20 12.42 -0.29
CA HIS A 130 9.87 12.90 -0.62
C HIS A 130 9.29 13.58 0.61
N GLN A 131 9.18 14.91 0.55
CA GLN A 131 8.40 15.66 1.50
C GLN A 131 7.08 16.01 0.82
N PRO A 132 5.95 15.44 1.26
CA PRO A 132 4.67 15.90 0.77
C PRO A 132 4.57 17.38 1.11
N LYS A 133 4.15 18.18 0.12
CA LYS A 133 3.81 19.59 0.37
C LYS A 133 2.80 19.56 1.52
N GLN A 134 3.13 20.21 2.63
CA GLN A 134 2.13 20.45 3.66
C GLN A 134 0.95 21.10 2.95
N PRO A 135 -0.31 20.67 3.18
CA PRO A 135 -1.43 21.50 2.76
C PRO A 135 -1.15 22.87 3.36
N ASP A 136 -1.16 23.92 2.52
CA ASP A 136 -0.95 25.28 2.97
C ASP A 136 -1.78 25.46 4.24
N LYS A 137 -1.11 25.78 5.35
CA LYS A 137 -1.81 26.09 6.59
C LYS A 137 -2.78 27.19 6.19
N PRO A 138 -4.12 27.02 6.29
CA PRO A 138 -5.01 28.11 5.98
C PRO A 138 -4.55 29.28 6.84
N SER A 139 -4.11 30.34 6.19
CA SER A 139 -3.78 31.60 6.84
C SER A 139 -5.09 32.07 7.44
N VAL A 140 -5.35 31.71 8.69
CA VAL A 140 -6.35 32.39 9.50
C VAL A 140 -5.97 33.88 9.43
N PRO A 141 -6.82 34.75 8.87
CA PRO A 141 -6.64 36.17 9.09
C PRO A 141 -6.63 36.38 10.61
N LEU A 142 -5.53 36.93 11.12
CA LEU A 142 -5.52 37.57 12.43
C LEU A 142 -6.59 38.66 12.33
N ASP A 143 -7.77 38.42 12.87
CA ASP A 143 -8.74 39.40 13.37
C ASP A 143 -10.09 38.70 13.60
N LEU A 144 -10.24 38.07 14.76
CA LEU A 144 -11.55 37.79 15.36
C LEU A 144 -11.50 38.26 16.82
N PRO A 145 -12.38 39.20 17.21
CA PRO A 145 -12.39 39.74 18.57
C PRO A 145 -12.79 38.66 19.59
N PRO A 146 -12.34 38.80 20.85
CA PRO A 146 -12.63 37.84 21.90
C PRO A 146 -14.09 37.96 22.35
N ASN A 147 -14.67 36.82 22.73
CA ASN A 147 -16.01 36.59 23.30
C ASN A 147 -17.20 36.43 22.33
N ALA A 148 -17.56 35.17 22.10
CA ALA A 148 -18.93 34.71 22.26
C ALA A 148 -18.90 33.24 22.73
N GLU A 149 -19.02 33.06 24.06
CA GLU A 149 -19.37 31.77 24.64
C GLU A 149 -20.76 31.36 24.15
N GLY A 150 -20.89 30.12 23.65
CA GLY A 150 -22.15 29.62 23.08
C GLY A 150 -22.18 28.10 23.01
N GLU A 151 -22.54 27.49 24.14
CA GLU A 151 -23.29 26.24 24.27
C GLU A 151 -22.89 25.01 23.44
N ARG A 152 -22.25 24.05 24.12
CA ARG A 152 -22.22 22.64 23.70
C ARG A 152 -23.64 22.07 23.72
N LYS A 153 -24.17 21.66 22.56
CA LYS A 153 -25.29 20.72 22.48
C LYS A 153 -24.87 19.45 21.75
N ARG A 154 -24.95 18.34 22.50
CA ARG A 154 -24.90 16.95 22.02
C ARG A 154 -26.07 16.75 21.05
N GLY A 155 -25.79 16.24 19.87
CA GLY A 155 -26.78 15.73 18.93
C GLY A 155 -26.38 14.34 18.48
N ASP A 156 -27.01 13.33 19.08
CA ASP A 156 -27.05 11.97 18.54
C ASP A 156 -27.74 12.01 17.17
N SER A 157 -27.12 11.38 16.16
CA SER A 157 -27.89 10.77 15.08
C SER A 157 -27.13 9.58 14.50
N ASN A 158 -27.80 8.45 14.65
CA ASN A 158 -27.53 7.16 14.03
C ASN A 158 -27.12 7.28 12.57
N ASN A 159 -26.03 6.64 12.19
CA ASN A 159 -25.85 6.22 10.80
C ASN A 159 -25.28 4.80 10.79
N GLU A 160 -26.12 3.85 10.37
CA GLU A 160 -25.73 2.45 10.19
C GLU A 160 -24.62 2.31 9.13
N PRO A 161 -23.71 1.33 9.26
CA PRO A 161 -22.71 1.08 8.25
C PRO A 161 -23.35 0.40 7.03
N HIS A 162 -23.40 1.14 5.91
CA HIS A 162 -23.67 0.58 4.59
C HIS A 162 -22.70 -0.57 4.30
N LYS A 163 -23.25 -1.78 4.16
CA LYS A 163 -22.56 -2.99 3.70
C LYS A 163 -22.05 -2.76 2.28
N PHE A 164 -20.73 -2.60 2.12
CA PHE A 164 -20.11 -2.68 0.80
C PHE A 164 -19.95 -4.15 0.42
N GLY A 165 -20.67 -4.55 -0.64
CA GLY A 165 -20.56 -5.87 -1.25
C GLY A 165 -19.20 -6.09 -1.90
N ASN A 166 -18.70 -7.33 -1.82
CA ASN A 166 -17.50 -7.79 -2.48
C ASN A 166 -17.64 -7.74 -4.01
N PRO A 167 -16.63 -7.23 -4.75
CA PRO A 167 -16.36 -7.68 -6.10
C PRO A 167 -15.17 -8.66 -6.08
N THR A 168 -15.47 -9.90 -6.46
CA THR A 168 -14.54 -10.98 -6.73
C THR A 168 -13.78 -10.78 -8.06
N SER A 169 -12.64 -11.47 -8.17
CA SER A 169 -11.76 -11.63 -9.35
C SER A 169 -10.44 -10.83 -9.30
N SER A 170 -9.49 -11.34 -8.52
CA SER A 170 -8.06 -11.07 -8.66
C SER A 170 -7.41 -12.19 -9.50
N HIS A 171 -6.79 -11.82 -10.62
CA HIS A 171 -5.88 -12.70 -11.33
C HIS A 171 -4.50 -12.61 -10.65
N PRO A 172 -3.80 -13.73 -10.41
CA PRO A 172 -2.50 -13.69 -9.74
C PRO A 172 -1.45 -13.02 -10.61
N ILE A 173 -0.60 -12.23 -9.97
CA ILE A 173 0.53 -11.53 -10.59
C ILE A 173 1.70 -12.51 -10.70
N ASP A 174 2.18 -12.72 -11.93
CA ASP A 174 3.40 -13.48 -12.20
C ASP A 174 4.64 -12.63 -11.86
N PHE A 175 5.32 -12.98 -10.78
CA PHE A 175 6.53 -12.30 -10.30
C PHE A 175 7.77 -12.55 -11.19
N LYS A 176 7.72 -13.44 -12.19
CA LYS A 176 8.84 -13.67 -13.14
C LYS A 176 9.03 -12.55 -14.16
N LEU A 177 8.12 -11.58 -14.24
CA LEU A 177 8.19 -10.43 -15.16
C LEU A 177 9.13 -9.29 -14.72
N LEU A 178 9.91 -9.47 -13.64
CA LEU A 178 10.85 -8.45 -13.15
C LEU A 178 12.28 -8.55 -13.71
N GLY A 179 12.54 -9.44 -14.67
CA GLY A 179 13.72 -9.33 -15.54
C GLY A 179 15.08 -9.23 -14.83
N LEU A 180 15.29 -10.02 -13.77
CA LEU A 180 16.63 -10.29 -13.24
C LEU A 180 17.10 -11.60 -13.88
N SER A 181 17.89 -11.51 -14.96
CA SER A 181 18.56 -12.69 -15.49
C SER A 181 19.56 -13.18 -14.45
N SER A 182 19.54 -14.49 -14.21
CA SER A 182 20.62 -15.19 -13.54
C SER A 182 21.76 -15.36 -14.56
N ASP A 183 22.91 -14.77 -14.26
CA ASP A 183 24.24 -15.28 -14.58
C ASP A 183 25.14 -14.98 -13.38
#